data_AF-A0A941XXN4-F1
#
_entry.id   AF-A0A941XXN4-F1
#
_cell.length_a   1.000
_cell.length_b   1.000
_cell.length_c   1.000
_cell.angle_alpha   90.00
_cell.angle_beta   90.00
_cell.angle_gamma   90.00
#
_symmetry.space_group_name_H-M   'P 1'
#
loop_
_entity.id
_entity.type
_entity.pdbx_description
1 polymer ?
#
loop_
_entity_poly.entity_id
_entity_poly.type
_entity_poly.pdbx_seq_one_letter_code
_entity_poly.pdbx_strand_id
1 'polypeptide(L)'
;MLRKLLSVALTLTLVFMLAAPSAVALNTDIGSEIEIVGYNSSRLYTERTASWYLCIAAEPGKPIDVALSYANRPDYVYETKIDFSSITAGFASNAFWWEIKDQFFSEVQSLNSFRVSDRITTSKTYALRNTVTSTLLSKLNSYYGTPYSNKTIDSPPSYAPYSVKVTESLEFDAYLVSTLTWSTAMSIASFVVGCGLKGHCAELIADVLDVSSVSITIAAGTSVDSYRAIALFIRRGLVNNTPVVSATKTDIYYAFEQGAEISMSSYSDRDIIYAPHEYDYNTTELAQSAYETYLAIYG
;
A
#
# COMPACT_ATOMS: atom_id res chain seq x y z
N MET A 1 -1.88 15.09 44.71
CA MET A 1 -1.00 15.52 43.60
C MET A 1 -0.53 14.35 42.71
N LEU A 2 -0.32 13.15 43.25
CA LEU A 2 0.12 11.96 42.48
C LEU A 2 -0.81 11.54 41.31
N ARG A 3 -2.14 11.67 41.46
CA ARG A 3 -3.11 11.32 40.41
C ARG A 3 -3.11 12.27 39.21
N LYS A 4 -2.78 13.55 39.41
CA LYS A 4 -2.64 14.51 38.29
C LYS A 4 -1.36 14.26 37.49
N LEU A 5 -0.30 13.77 38.15
CA LEU A 5 0.98 13.42 37.54
C LEU A 5 0.87 12.14 36.69
N LEU A 6 0.11 11.14 37.16
CA LEU A 6 -0.23 9.94 36.39
C LEU A 6 -1.11 10.23 35.17
N SER A 7 -2.10 11.14 35.26
CA SER A 7 -2.89 11.54 34.09
C SER A 7 -2.08 12.35 33.08
N VAL A 8 -1.18 13.23 33.50
CA VAL A 8 -0.30 13.97 32.58
C VAL A 8 0.71 13.04 31.90
N ALA A 9 1.26 12.06 32.63
CA ALA A 9 2.14 11.05 32.05
C ALA A 9 1.41 10.17 31.01
N LEU A 10 0.19 9.71 31.33
CA LEU A 10 -0.61 8.88 30.42
C LEU A 10 -1.09 9.66 29.18
N THR A 11 -1.36 10.96 29.33
CA THR A 11 -1.70 11.84 28.21
C THR A 11 -0.48 12.12 27.34
N LEU A 12 0.72 12.24 27.92
CA LEU A 12 1.97 12.32 27.15
C LEU A 12 2.21 11.03 26.34
N THR A 13 2.01 9.85 26.93
CA THR A 13 2.18 8.56 26.22
C THR A 13 1.18 8.39 25.08
N LEU A 14 -0.08 8.83 25.27
CA LEU A 14 -1.11 8.81 24.23
C LEU A 14 -0.87 9.83 23.11
N VAL A 15 -0.29 10.99 23.43
CA VAL A 15 0.11 11.98 22.42
C VAL A 15 1.32 11.50 21.60
N PHE A 16 2.25 10.73 22.18
CA PHE A 16 3.34 10.09 21.42
C PHE A 16 2.89 8.88 20.58
N MET A 17 1.79 8.21 20.95
CA MET A 17 1.19 7.16 20.10
C MET A 17 0.36 7.74 18.93
N LEU A 18 -0.12 8.98 19.03
CA LEU A 18 -0.84 9.69 17.96
C LEU A 18 0.04 10.69 17.18
N ALA A 19 1.25 10.95 17.66
CA ALA A 19 2.25 11.81 17.00
C ALA A 19 3.54 11.02 16.76
N ALA A 20 3.48 10.05 15.85
CA ALA A 20 4.68 9.60 15.15
C ALA A 20 4.55 9.85 13.64
N PRO A 21 4.68 11.10 13.19
CA PRO A 21 5.32 11.38 11.93
C PRO A 21 6.75 11.87 12.17
N SER A 22 7.67 11.30 11.37
CA SER A 22 9.04 11.73 11.05
C SER A 22 10.13 11.56 12.12
N ALA A 23 11.03 10.59 11.91
CA ALA A 23 12.39 10.88 11.43
C ALA A 23 13.21 9.57 11.25
N VAL A 24 13.33 9.11 10.00
CA VAL A 24 14.54 9.22 9.15
C VAL A 24 15.54 8.07 9.40
N ALA A 25 15.36 6.96 8.69
CA ALA A 25 16.44 6.45 7.84
C ALA A 25 16.25 7.18 6.50
N LEU A 26 16.98 8.28 6.33
CA LEU A 26 18.09 8.45 5.41
C LEU A 26 17.66 8.07 3.99
N ASN A 27 17.72 9.08 3.10
CA ASN A 27 17.78 8.91 1.65
C ASN A 27 18.64 7.69 1.31
N THR A 28 18.03 6.51 1.24
CA THR A 28 18.36 5.59 0.18
C THR A 28 18.03 6.38 -1.07
N ASP A 29 19.00 6.56 -1.96
CA ASP A 29 18.69 6.86 -3.36
C ASP A 29 17.41 6.10 -3.69
N ILE A 30 16.31 6.82 -3.89
CA ILE A 30 15.11 6.21 -4.44
C ILE A 30 15.53 5.93 -5.87
N GLY A 31 16.19 4.79 -6.07
CA GLY A 31 16.22 4.13 -7.36
C GLY A 31 14.79 4.12 -7.85
N SER A 32 14.59 4.45 -9.12
CA SER A 32 13.25 4.55 -9.67
C SER A 32 12.47 3.26 -9.36
N GLU A 33 11.34 3.40 -8.67
CA GLU A 33 10.43 2.29 -8.45
C GLU A 33 9.62 2.13 -9.72
N ILE A 34 10.00 1.15 -10.54
CA ILE A 34 9.33 0.84 -11.80
C ILE A 34 8.45 -0.39 -11.58
N GLU A 35 7.16 -0.26 -11.90
CA GLU A 35 6.18 -1.33 -11.86
C GLU A 35 5.50 -1.42 -13.23
N ILE A 36 5.49 -2.62 -13.83
CA ILE A 36 4.76 -2.88 -15.07
C ILE A 36 3.71 -3.95 -14.79
N VAL A 37 2.44 -3.57 -14.92
CA VAL A 37 1.30 -4.44 -14.63
C VAL A 37 0.46 -4.65 -15.89
N GLY A 38 -0.19 -5.80 -15.99
CA GLY A 38 -0.93 -6.22 -17.17
C GLY A 38 -2.39 -6.53 -16.89
N TYR A 39 -3.29 -5.79 -17.54
CA TYR A 39 -4.74 -6.01 -17.48
C TYR A 39 -5.29 -6.23 -18.90
N ASN A 40 -5.82 -7.43 -19.17
CA ASN A 40 -6.20 -7.87 -20.52
C ASN A 40 -5.06 -7.67 -21.55
N SER A 41 -5.34 -7.00 -22.67
CA SER A 41 -4.37 -6.59 -23.69
C SER A 41 -3.59 -5.32 -23.32
N SER A 42 -3.94 -4.68 -22.20
CA SER A 42 -3.35 -3.41 -21.77
C SER A 42 -2.15 -3.62 -20.85
N ARG A 43 -1.32 -2.59 -20.77
CA ARG A 43 -0.18 -2.51 -19.89
C ARG A 43 -0.16 -1.17 -19.18
N LEU A 44 0.10 -1.20 -17.89
CA LEU A 44 0.34 -0.03 -17.07
C LEU A 44 1.81 0.00 -16.69
N TYR A 45 2.49 1.09 -17.03
CA TYR A 45 3.84 1.38 -16.56
C TYR A 45 3.74 2.49 -15.52
N THR A 46 4.28 2.26 -14.33
CA THR A 46 4.46 3.33 -13.35
C THR A 46 5.91 3.46 -12.97
N GLU A 47 6.33 4.70 -12.75
CA GLU A 47 7.68 5.00 -12.30
C GLU A 47 7.62 6.11 -11.26
N ARG A 48 8.10 5.81 -10.07
CA ARG A 48 8.21 6.77 -8.97
C ARG A 48 9.67 7.09 -8.71
N THR A 49 9.97 8.38 -8.73
CA THR A 49 11.29 8.93 -8.39
C THR A 49 11.15 9.89 -7.21
N ALA A 50 12.27 10.40 -6.71
CA ALA A 50 12.26 11.46 -5.71
C ALA A 50 11.61 12.77 -6.21
N SER A 51 11.52 12.98 -7.53
CA SER A 51 11.08 14.26 -8.12
C SER A 51 9.68 14.20 -8.72
N TRP A 52 9.20 13.02 -9.11
CA TRP A 52 7.94 12.86 -9.82
C TRP A 52 7.40 11.44 -9.75
N TYR A 53 6.11 11.31 -10.01
CA TYR A 53 5.41 10.05 -10.21
C TYR A 53 4.74 10.05 -11.59
N LEU A 54 5.12 9.10 -12.42
CA LEU A 54 4.64 8.91 -13.80
C LEU A 54 3.79 7.64 -13.87
N CYS A 55 2.72 7.71 -14.64
CA CYS A 55 1.94 6.56 -15.04
C CYS A 55 1.65 6.64 -16.55
N ILE A 56 1.86 5.53 -17.24
CA ILE A 56 1.55 5.35 -18.65
C ILE A 56 0.61 4.15 -18.75
N ALA A 57 -0.60 4.38 -19.26
CA ALA A 57 -1.54 3.33 -19.59
C ALA A 57 -1.61 3.17 -21.11
N ALA A 58 -1.27 1.97 -21.59
CA ALA A 58 -1.19 1.69 -23.02
C ALA A 58 -1.95 0.41 -23.39
N GLU A 59 -2.60 0.45 -24.55
CA GLU A 59 -3.23 -0.72 -25.18
C GLU A 59 -2.90 -0.70 -26.68
N PRO A 60 -2.60 -1.87 -27.30
CA PRO A 60 -2.31 -1.95 -28.72
C PRO A 60 -3.38 -1.27 -29.59
N GLY A 61 -2.95 -0.28 -30.39
CA GLY A 61 -3.82 0.41 -31.35
C GLY A 61 -4.78 1.44 -30.75
N LYS A 62 -4.72 1.72 -29.44
CA LYS A 62 -5.51 2.78 -28.79
C LYS A 62 -4.60 3.91 -28.29
N PRO A 63 -5.12 5.14 -28.14
CA PRO A 63 -4.35 6.23 -27.55
C PRO A 63 -3.71 5.82 -26.21
N ILE A 64 -2.45 6.19 -26.05
CA ILE A 64 -1.64 5.96 -24.86
C ILE A 64 -1.90 7.12 -23.92
N ASP A 65 -2.35 6.82 -22.72
CA ASP A 65 -2.61 7.82 -21.71
C ASP A 65 -1.39 7.97 -20.80
N VAL A 66 -0.93 9.20 -20.61
CA VAL A 66 0.26 9.52 -19.84
C VAL A 66 -0.06 10.59 -18.82
N ALA A 67 0.24 10.30 -17.56
CA ALA A 67 0.01 11.21 -16.44
C ALA A 67 1.26 11.35 -15.57
N LEU A 68 1.52 12.57 -15.10
CA LEU A 68 2.66 12.90 -14.25
C LEU A 68 2.22 13.82 -13.11
N SER A 69 2.74 13.59 -11.90
CA SER A 69 2.72 14.57 -10.82
C SER A 69 4.15 14.81 -10.33
N TYR A 70 4.47 16.06 -10.04
CA TYR A 70 5.77 16.42 -9.50
C TYR A 70 5.70 16.47 -7.96
N ALA A 71 6.76 15.99 -7.31
CA ALA A 71 6.85 16.00 -5.85
C ALA A 71 6.76 17.42 -5.24
N ASN A 72 7.21 18.45 -5.99
CA ASN A 72 7.11 19.85 -5.57
C ASN A 72 5.75 20.51 -5.87
N ARG A 73 4.86 19.85 -6.62
CA ARG A 73 3.49 20.29 -6.93
C ARG A 73 2.53 19.10 -6.89
N PRO A 74 2.40 18.42 -5.74
CA PRO A 74 1.68 17.15 -5.64
C PRO A 74 0.17 17.29 -5.81
N ASP A 75 -0.35 18.52 -5.76
CA ASP A 75 -1.77 18.82 -6.00
C ASP A 75 -2.12 18.98 -7.48
N TYR A 76 -1.14 18.89 -8.39
CA TYR A 76 -1.34 18.95 -9.84
C TYR A 76 -0.98 17.64 -10.52
N VAL A 77 -1.75 17.31 -11.55
CA VAL A 77 -1.47 16.24 -12.50
C VAL A 77 -1.39 16.85 -13.90
N TYR A 78 -0.35 16.48 -14.63
CA TYR A 78 -0.11 16.82 -16.03
C TYR A 78 -0.47 15.58 -16.83
N GLU A 79 -1.42 15.70 -17.74
CA GLU A 79 -1.92 14.57 -18.51
C GLU A 79 -1.88 14.86 -20.01
N THR A 80 -1.65 13.81 -20.79
CA THR A 80 -1.76 13.87 -22.25
C THR A 80 -2.11 12.52 -22.82
N LYS A 81 -2.56 12.53 -24.08
CA LYS A 81 -2.74 11.33 -24.87
C LYS A 81 -1.76 11.35 -26.04
N ILE A 82 -1.03 10.25 -26.19
CA ILE A 82 -0.09 10.04 -27.29
C ILE A 82 -0.72 9.02 -28.25
N ASP A 83 -0.67 9.31 -29.55
CA ASP A 83 -1.17 8.38 -30.55
C ASP A 83 -0.29 7.14 -30.61
N PHE A 84 -0.89 5.95 -30.50
CA PHE A 84 -0.14 4.69 -30.51
C PHE A 84 0.73 4.53 -31.77
N SER A 85 0.23 5.00 -32.92
CA SER A 85 0.95 4.96 -34.19
C SER A 85 2.18 5.85 -34.26
N SER A 86 2.36 6.77 -33.31
CA SER A 86 3.56 7.61 -33.21
C SER A 86 4.73 6.87 -32.56
N ILE A 87 4.46 5.73 -31.89
CA ILE A 87 5.47 4.90 -31.24
C ILE A 87 5.92 3.80 -32.21
N THR A 88 7.22 3.75 -32.48
CA THR A 88 7.83 2.82 -33.43
C THR A 88 8.33 1.53 -32.78
N ALA A 89 8.67 1.60 -31.48
CA ALA A 89 9.11 0.43 -30.73
C ALA A 89 7.97 -0.58 -30.51
N GLY A 90 8.34 -1.87 -30.51
CA GLY A 90 7.39 -2.97 -30.33
C GLY A 90 6.67 -2.89 -28.99
N PHE A 91 5.34 -3.06 -29.03
CA PHE A 91 4.48 -2.92 -27.85
C PHE A 91 4.98 -3.71 -26.64
N ALA A 92 5.00 -2.96 -25.54
CA ALA A 92 5.42 -3.26 -24.18
C ALA A 92 6.91 -3.60 -23.98
N SER A 93 7.78 -3.33 -24.96
CA SER A 93 9.24 -3.41 -24.79
C SER A 93 9.80 -2.24 -23.96
N ASN A 94 11.02 -2.36 -23.44
CA ASN A 94 11.69 -1.24 -22.76
C ASN A 94 11.84 -0.01 -23.67
N ALA A 95 12.08 -0.22 -24.97
CA ALA A 95 12.15 0.84 -25.96
C ALA A 95 10.81 1.57 -26.14
N PHE A 96 9.69 0.84 -26.07
CA PHE A 96 8.33 1.40 -26.13
C PHE A 96 8.08 2.38 -25.00
N TRP A 97 8.39 2.00 -23.76
CA TRP A 97 8.23 2.89 -22.60
C TRP A 97 9.16 4.10 -22.66
N TRP A 98 10.39 3.91 -23.14
CA TRP A 98 11.35 4.99 -23.33
C TRP A 98 10.90 6.01 -24.38
N GLU A 99 10.43 5.55 -25.53
CA GLU A 99 9.96 6.43 -26.61
C GLU A 99 8.78 7.30 -26.16
N ILE A 100 7.84 6.73 -25.41
CA ILE A 100 6.72 7.47 -24.80
C ILE A 100 7.24 8.52 -23.82
N LYS A 101 8.19 8.16 -22.95
CA LYS A 101 8.78 9.08 -21.98
C LYS A 101 9.50 10.24 -22.65
N ASP A 102 10.34 9.95 -23.64
CA ASP A 102 11.09 10.97 -24.38
C ASP A 102 10.13 11.97 -25.05
N GLN A 103 9.09 11.47 -25.70
CA GLN A 103 8.05 12.31 -26.29
C GLN A 103 7.33 13.15 -25.22
N PHE A 104 6.85 12.51 -24.15
CA PHE A 104 6.13 13.18 -23.08
C PHE A 104 6.96 14.29 -22.40
N PHE A 105 8.20 13.99 -22.02
CA PHE A 105 9.05 14.96 -21.32
C PHE A 105 9.57 16.07 -22.23
N SER A 106 9.65 15.84 -23.55
CA SER A 106 9.98 16.90 -24.51
C SER A 106 8.89 17.97 -24.63
N GLU A 107 7.63 17.62 -24.35
CA GLU A 107 6.45 18.50 -24.49
C GLU A 107 5.77 18.85 -23.15
N VAL A 108 6.34 18.43 -22.01
CA VAL A 108 5.68 18.51 -20.69
C VAL A 108 5.24 19.92 -20.30
N GLN A 109 5.97 20.95 -20.75
CA GLN A 109 5.67 22.35 -20.46
C GLN A 109 4.41 22.88 -21.17
N SER A 110 3.97 22.22 -22.24
CA SER A 110 2.75 22.56 -22.99
C SER A 110 1.53 21.72 -22.63
N LEU A 111 1.67 20.79 -21.68
CA LEU A 111 0.59 19.85 -21.36
C LEU A 111 -0.55 20.49 -20.58
N ASN A 112 -1.74 19.94 -20.81
CA ASN A 112 -2.89 20.21 -19.98
C ASN A 112 -2.59 19.73 -18.55
N SER A 113 -2.77 20.63 -17.59
CA SER A 113 -2.69 20.30 -16.18
C SER A 113 -4.01 20.60 -15.50
N PHE A 114 -4.30 19.83 -14.46
CA PHE A 114 -5.43 20.08 -13.59
C PHE A 114 -5.01 19.92 -12.15
N ARG A 115 -5.74 20.59 -11.26
CA ARG A 115 -5.59 20.41 -9.84
C ARG A 115 -6.43 19.23 -9.38
N VAL A 116 -5.85 18.31 -8.63
CA VAL A 116 -6.49 17.06 -8.17
C VAL A 116 -7.82 17.35 -7.47
N SER A 117 -7.85 18.33 -6.57
CA SER A 117 -9.07 18.71 -5.83
C SER A 117 -10.23 19.18 -6.70
N ASP A 118 -9.94 19.66 -7.91
CA ASP A 118 -10.96 20.18 -8.82
C ASP A 118 -11.62 19.04 -9.61
N ARG A 119 -10.95 17.88 -9.69
CA ARG A 119 -11.37 16.70 -10.48
C ARG A 119 -11.73 15.47 -9.65
N ILE A 120 -11.17 15.36 -8.45
CA ILE A 120 -11.36 14.23 -7.54
C ILE A 120 -11.71 14.76 -6.16
N THR A 121 -12.85 14.31 -5.67
CA THR A 121 -13.26 14.49 -4.27
C THR A 121 -13.00 13.21 -3.50
N THR A 122 -12.41 13.36 -2.31
CA THR A 122 -12.18 12.23 -1.40
C THR A 122 -12.90 12.48 -0.09
N SER A 123 -13.73 11.53 0.34
CA SER A 123 -14.31 11.54 1.69
C SER A 123 -13.74 10.39 2.49
N LYS A 124 -13.05 10.73 3.59
CA LYS A 124 -12.53 9.75 4.54
C LYS A 124 -13.63 9.40 5.52
N THR A 125 -14.14 8.20 5.42
CA THR A 125 -15.13 7.65 6.35
C THR A 125 -14.61 6.30 6.80
N TYR A 126 -14.38 6.14 8.11
CA TYR A 126 -14.09 4.81 8.65
C TYR A 126 -15.40 4.03 8.67
N ALA A 127 -15.50 2.98 7.86
CA ALA A 127 -16.73 2.20 7.76
C ALA A 127 -17.01 1.38 9.03
N LEU A 128 -18.29 1.31 9.41
CA LEU A 128 -18.84 0.23 10.22
C LEU A 128 -18.85 -1.06 9.38
N ARG A 129 -18.60 -2.23 9.99
CA ARG A 129 -18.58 -3.53 9.29
C ARG A 129 -19.81 -3.68 8.37
N ASN A 130 -19.56 -3.81 7.08
CA ASN A 130 -20.57 -4.05 6.04
C ASN A 130 -20.21 -5.33 5.26
N THR A 131 -21.06 -5.72 4.29
CA THR A 131 -20.86 -6.89 3.43
C THR A 131 -19.48 -6.92 2.75
N VAL A 132 -18.95 -5.75 2.36
CA VAL A 132 -17.62 -5.62 1.71
C VAL A 132 -16.52 -6.08 2.66
N THR A 133 -16.50 -5.59 3.90
CA THR A 133 -15.48 -6.01 4.88
C THR A 133 -15.49 -7.51 5.13
N SER A 134 -16.66 -8.16 5.15
CA SER A 134 -16.76 -9.62 5.28
C SER A 134 -16.15 -10.36 4.08
N THR A 135 -16.35 -9.87 2.86
CA THR A 135 -15.74 -10.43 1.65
C THR A 135 -14.21 -10.31 1.70
N LEU A 136 -13.69 -9.15 2.12
CA LEU A 136 -12.24 -8.93 2.27
C LEU A 136 -11.64 -9.86 3.33
N LEU A 137 -12.29 -9.99 4.49
CA LEU A 137 -11.86 -10.91 5.55
C LEU A 137 -11.90 -12.38 5.09
N SER A 138 -12.87 -12.76 4.25
CA SER A 138 -12.92 -14.10 3.64
C SER A 138 -11.73 -14.35 2.71
N LYS A 139 -11.34 -13.35 1.90
CA LYS A 139 -10.11 -13.43 1.08
C LYS A 139 -8.85 -13.54 1.95
N LEU A 140 -8.73 -12.80 3.05
CA LEU A 140 -7.60 -12.96 3.97
C LEU A 140 -7.55 -14.37 4.60
N ASN A 141 -8.70 -14.95 4.93
CA ASN A 141 -8.78 -16.34 5.41
C ASN A 141 -8.28 -17.34 4.36
N SER A 142 -8.51 -17.11 3.06
CA SER A 142 -8.00 -18.01 2.02
C SER A 142 -6.47 -17.91 1.86
N TYR A 143 -5.89 -16.74 2.12
CA TYR A 143 -4.44 -16.53 2.06
C TYR A 143 -3.68 -17.09 3.27
N TYR A 144 -4.21 -16.91 4.47
CA TYR A 144 -3.48 -17.17 5.72
C TYR A 144 -4.12 -18.20 6.65
N GLY A 145 -5.30 -18.71 6.30
CA GLY A 145 -6.14 -19.51 7.20
C GLY A 145 -6.88 -18.66 8.22
N THR A 146 -7.45 -19.30 9.24
CA THR A 146 -8.22 -18.61 10.28
C THR A 146 -7.33 -17.87 11.28
N PRO A 147 -7.75 -16.70 11.81
CA PRO A 147 -7.06 -16.04 12.91
C PRO A 147 -6.79 -16.98 14.09
N TYR A 148 -5.64 -16.79 14.74
CA TYR A 148 -5.22 -17.59 15.89
C TYR A 148 -4.44 -16.74 16.89
N SER A 149 -4.34 -17.20 18.13
CA SER A 149 -3.69 -16.46 19.21
C SER A 149 -2.67 -17.31 19.94
N ASN A 150 -1.50 -16.73 20.23
CA ASN A 150 -0.42 -17.30 21.03
C ASN A 150 0.00 -18.72 20.60
N LYS A 151 -0.03 -19.01 19.30
CA LYS A 151 0.45 -20.28 18.75
C LYS A 151 1.97 -20.36 18.94
N THR A 152 2.47 -21.43 19.53
CA THR A 152 3.93 -21.62 19.64
C THR A 152 4.50 -21.92 18.26
N ILE A 153 5.45 -21.11 17.81
CA ILE A 153 6.12 -21.25 16.51
C ILE A 153 7.51 -21.85 16.69
N ASP A 154 8.19 -21.52 17.79
CA ASP A 154 9.48 -22.12 18.14
C ASP A 154 9.64 -22.27 19.67
N SER A 155 10.43 -23.26 20.09
CA SER A 155 10.67 -23.58 21.51
C SER A 155 11.99 -24.35 21.68
N PRO A 156 13.15 -23.66 21.61
CA PRO A 156 14.45 -24.32 21.68
C PRO A 156 14.67 -25.01 23.04
N PRO A 157 15.14 -26.28 23.05
CA PRO A 157 15.31 -27.06 24.28
C PRO A 157 16.59 -26.73 25.06
N SER A 158 17.51 -25.96 24.46
CA SER A 158 18.88 -25.76 24.94
C SER A 158 19.04 -24.94 26.22
N TYR A 159 17.95 -24.39 26.78
CA TYR A 159 17.99 -23.39 27.85
C TYR A 159 17.53 -23.91 29.23
N ALA A 160 17.43 -25.24 29.41
CA ALA A 160 17.01 -25.83 30.68
C ALA A 160 17.85 -25.33 31.89
N PRO A 161 17.22 -25.01 33.04
CA PRO A 161 15.80 -25.22 33.39
C PRO A 161 14.84 -24.14 32.87
N TYR A 162 15.33 -23.12 32.16
CA TYR A 162 14.52 -22.03 31.63
C TYR A 162 13.82 -22.45 30.31
N SER A 163 12.62 -21.92 30.10
CA SER A 163 11.85 -22.17 28.87
C SER A 163 11.90 -20.93 27.99
N VAL A 164 12.57 -21.02 26.84
CA VAL A 164 12.55 -20.00 25.80
C VAL A 164 11.56 -20.43 24.71
N LYS A 165 10.65 -19.53 24.31
CA LYS A 165 9.64 -19.79 23.28
C LYS A 165 9.40 -18.56 22.42
N VAL A 166 9.01 -18.78 21.18
CA VAL A 166 8.43 -17.75 20.32
C VAL A 166 6.99 -18.13 20.02
N THR A 167 6.06 -17.21 20.31
CA THR A 167 4.64 -17.36 19.99
C THR A 167 4.21 -16.33 18.97
N GLU A 168 3.22 -16.68 18.15
CA GLU A 168 2.60 -15.82 17.15
C GLU A 168 1.07 -15.78 17.32
N SER A 169 0.51 -14.59 17.14
CA SER A 169 -0.92 -14.38 16.92
C SER A 169 -1.12 -13.79 15.54
N LEU A 170 -2.20 -14.20 14.87
CA LEU A 170 -2.65 -13.67 13.60
C LEU A 170 -4.03 -13.07 13.78
N GLU A 171 -4.16 -11.79 13.44
CA GLU A 171 -5.41 -11.04 13.48
C GLU A 171 -5.70 -10.46 12.09
N PHE A 172 -6.99 -10.37 11.72
CA PHE A 172 -7.41 -9.75 10.47
C PHE A 172 -8.27 -8.52 10.75
N ASP A 173 -8.09 -7.49 9.93
CA ASP A 173 -8.93 -6.30 9.92
C ASP A 173 -9.21 -5.84 8.49
N ALA A 174 -10.33 -5.16 8.27
CA ALA A 174 -10.67 -4.57 6.99
C ALA A 174 -11.52 -3.31 7.20
N TYR A 175 -11.14 -2.22 6.57
CA TYR A 175 -11.82 -0.93 6.74
C TYR A 175 -11.79 -0.08 5.48
N LEU A 176 -12.83 0.74 5.32
CA LEU A 176 -12.90 1.79 4.30
C LEU A 176 -11.88 2.88 4.64
N VAL A 177 -11.05 3.23 3.66
CA VAL A 177 -10.07 4.31 3.74
C VAL A 177 -10.68 5.61 3.25
N SER A 178 -11.32 5.55 2.09
CA SER A 178 -11.92 6.73 1.45
C SER A 178 -12.86 6.33 0.32
N THR A 179 -13.89 7.11 0.10
CA THR A 179 -14.63 7.13 -1.16
C THR A 179 -13.97 8.11 -2.12
N LEU A 180 -13.68 7.66 -3.33
CA LEU A 180 -13.06 8.43 -4.40
C LEU A 180 -14.14 8.74 -5.44
N THR A 181 -14.46 10.02 -5.64
CA THR A 181 -15.52 10.45 -6.57
C THR A 181 -14.96 11.39 -7.61
N TRP A 182 -15.18 11.09 -8.88
CA TRP A 182 -14.75 11.91 -10.00
C TRP A 182 -15.76 13.02 -10.29
N SER A 183 -15.34 14.28 -10.24
CA SER A 183 -16.18 15.43 -10.64
C SER A 183 -16.12 15.71 -12.14
N THR A 184 -15.03 15.28 -12.80
CA THR A 184 -14.82 15.44 -14.25
C THR A 184 -14.20 14.18 -14.83
N ALA A 185 -14.46 13.92 -16.11
CA ALA A 185 -13.87 12.79 -16.81
C ALA A 185 -12.33 12.88 -16.82
N MET A 186 -11.68 11.78 -16.51
CA MET A 186 -10.23 11.67 -16.48
C MET A 186 -9.80 10.23 -16.77
N SER A 187 -8.54 10.02 -17.10
CA SER A 187 -8.04 8.67 -17.33
C SER A 187 -7.67 7.95 -16.02
N ILE A 188 -7.54 6.62 -16.11
CA ILE A 188 -7.07 5.80 -14.99
C ILE A 188 -5.62 6.14 -14.62
N ALA A 189 -4.73 6.47 -15.58
CA ALA A 189 -3.35 6.85 -15.25
C ALA A 189 -3.33 8.16 -14.45
N SER A 190 -4.09 9.17 -14.89
CA SER A 190 -4.25 10.43 -14.16
C SER A 190 -4.83 10.24 -12.77
N PHE A 191 -5.73 9.27 -12.60
CA PHE A 191 -6.28 8.95 -11.30
C PHE A 191 -5.26 8.27 -10.37
N VAL A 192 -4.53 7.27 -10.87
CA VAL A 192 -3.47 6.58 -10.12
C VAL A 192 -2.42 7.57 -9.65
N VAL A 193 -1.98 8.47 -10.54
CA VAL A 193 -1.00 9.51 -10.22
C VAL A 193 -1.56 10.55 -9.26
N GLY A 194 -2.76 11.07 -9.52
CA GLY A 194 -3.40 12.10 -8.69
C GLY A 194 -3.71 11.64 -7.26
N CYS A 195 -3.98 10.35 -7.07
CA CYS A 195 -4.20 9.74 -5.76
C CYS A 195 -2.92 9.12 -5.15
N GLY A 196 -1.79 9.15 -5.86
CA GLY A 196 -0.53 8.55 -5.41
C GLY A 196 -0.60 7.04 -5.19
N LEU A 197 -1.50 6.34 -5.89
CA LEU A 197 -1.71 4.90 -5.76
C LEU A 197 -0.52 4.12 -6.35
N LYS A 198 -0.47 2.81 -6.10
CA LYS A 198 0.50 1.90 -6.75
C LYS A 198 -0.02 1.45 -8.12
N GLY A 199 0.87 0.93 -8.98
CA GLY A 199 0.50 0.52 -10.34
C GLY A 199 -0.61 -0.52 -10.38
N HIS A 200 -0.49 -1.60 -9.59
CA HIS A 200 -1.52 -2.65 -9.54
C HIS A 200 -2.91 -2.14 -9.10
N CYS A 201 -3.01 -0.98 -8.43
CA CYS A 201 -4.31 -0.40 -8.10
C CYS A 201 -5.12 -0.03 -9.35
N ALA A 202 -4.47 0.31 -10.46
CA ALA A 202 -5.16 0.62 -11.71
C ALA A 202 -5.96 -0.57 -12.24
N GLU A 203 -5.42 -1.79 -12.08
CA GLU A 203 -6.07 -3.02 -12.53
C GLU A 203 -7.30 -3.32 -11.70
N LEU A 204 -7.18 -3.18 -10.37
CA LEU A 204 -8.31 -3.33 -9.45
C LEU A 204 -9.41 -2.31 -9.75
N ILE A 205 -9.04 -1.07 -10.05
CA ILE A 205 -9.98 -0.02 -10.45
C ILE A 205 -10.63 -0.35 -11.79
N ALA A 206 -9.85 -0.81 -12.78
CA ALA A 206 -10.40 -1.19 -14.07
C ALA A 206 -11.38 -2.36 -13.96
N ASP A 207 -11.05 -3.34 -13.12
CA ASP A 207 -11.87 -4.52 -12.83
C ASP A 207 -13.22 -4.13 -12.20
N VAL A 208 -13.23 -3.33 -11.12
CA VAL A 208 -14.50 -2.91 -10.48
C VAL A 208 -15.33 -1.96 -11.32
N LEU A 209 -14.72 -1.23 -12.25
CA LEU A 209 -15.43 -0.36 -13.18
C LEU A 209 -15.94 -1.11 -14.42
N ASP A 210 -15.64 -2.41 -14.54
CA ASP A 210 -15.95 -3.26 -15.71
C ASP A 210 -15.46 -2.63 -17.04
N VAL A 211 -14.24 -2.07 -17.03
CA VAL A 211 -13.64 -1.49 -18.23
C VAL A 211 -12.69 -2.48 -18.87
N SER A 212 -12.70 -2.57 -20.20
CA SER A 212 -11.83 -3.51 -20.93
C SER A 212 -10.33 -3.15 -20.91
N SER A 213 -9.97 -1.94 -20.46
CA SER A 213 -8.63 -1.37 -20.59
C SER A 213 -8.33 -0.26 -19.58
N VAL A 214 -7.09 -0.19 -19.13
CA VAL A 214 -6.60 0.86 -18.21
C VAL A 214 -6.27 2.19 -18.90
N SER A 215 -6.25 2.27 -20.24
CA SER A 215 -5.92 3.51 -20.97
C SER A 215 -7.12 4.41 -21.29
N ILE A 216 -8.33 4.00 -20.89
CA ILE A 216 -9.55 4.73 -21.26
C ILE A 216 -9.86 5.88 -20.29
N THR A 217 -10.77 6.75 -20.73
CA THR A 217 -11.31 7.83 -19.91
C THR A 217 -12.48 7.31 -19.06
N ILE A 218 -12.39 7.50 -17.74
CA ILE A 218 -13.46 7.27 -16.76
C ILE A 218 -14.49 8.40 -16.86
N ALA A 219 -15.77 8.07 -16.80
CA ALA A 219 -16.85 9.04 -16.86
C ALA A 219 -16.94 9.92 -15.59
N ALA A 220 -17.41 11.15 -15.75
CA ALA A 220 -17.70 12.03 -14.61
C ALA A 220 -18.85 11.47 -13.77
N GLY A 221 -18.77 11.64 -12.45
CA GLY A 221 -19.78 11.19 -11.50
C GLY A 221 -19.67 9.72 -11.08
N THR A 222 -18.73 8.95 -11.63
CA THR A 222 -18.45 7.61 -11.12
C THR A 222 -17.80 7.73 -9.72
N SER A 223 -17.98 6.72 -8.87
CA SER A 223 -17.44 6.69 -7.52
C SER A 223 -16.90 5.29 -7.21
N VAL A 224 -15.77 5.21 -6.53
CA VAL A 224 -15.14 3.97 -6.09
C VAL A 224 -14.75 4.09 -4.63
N ASP A 225 -15.15 3.12 -3.83
CA ASP A 225 -14.73 3.01 -2.44
C ASP A 225 -13.39 2.29 -2.35
N SER A 226 -12.42 2.90 -1.66
CA SER A 226 -11.10 2.32 -1.43
C SER A 226 -11.01 1.77 0.00
N TYR A 227 -10.64 0.50 0.10
CA TYR A 227 -10.50 -0.24 1.33
C TYR A 227 -9.05 -0.69 1.55
N ARG A 228 -8.72 -0.95 2.81
CA ARG A 228 -7.55 -1.72 3.20
C ARG A 228 -7.99 -2.97 3.93
N ALA A 229 -7.42 -4.10 3.55
CA ALA A 229 -7.51 -5.34 4.29
C ALA A 229 -6.13 -5.65 4.87
N ILE A 230 -6.08 -6.07 6.14
CA ILE A 230 -4.84 -6.21 6.91
C ILE A 230 -4.78 -7.59 7.53
N ALA A 231 -3.64 -8.26 7.36
CA ALA A 231 -3.23 -9.39 8.18
C ALA A 231 -2.09 -8.96 9.12
N LEU A 232 -2.38 -8.95 10.42
CA LEU A 232 -1.46 -8.55 11.47
C LEU A 232 -0.91 -9.79 12.18
N PHE A 233 0.40 -9.99 12.05
CA PHE A 233 1.14 -11.01 12.77
C PHE A 233 1.83 -10.38 13.97
N ILE A 234 1.46 -10.80 15.17
CA ILE A 234 2.08 -10.35 16.43
C ILE A 234 2.94 -11.48 16.95
N ARG A 235 4.26 -11.30 16.97
CA ARG A 235 5.20 -12.26 17.55
C ARG A 235 5.71 -11.78 18.90
N ARG A 236 5.92 -12.74 19.80
CA ARG A 236 6.48 -12.51 21.13
C ARG A 236 7.55 -13.55 21.41
N GLY A 237 8.72 -13.11 21.84
CA GLY A 237 9.72 -13.97 22.47
C GLY A 237 9.48 -14.00 23.98
N LEU A 238 9.47 -15.20 24.56
CA LEU A 238 9.15 -15.41 25.97
C LEU A 238 10.25 -16.19 26.67
N VAL A 239 10.56 -15.80 27.90
CA VAL A 239 11.37 -16.56 28.85
C VAL A 239 10.48 -16.94 30.03
N ASN A 240 10.37 -18.23 30.32
CA ASN A 240 9.45 -18.76 31.35
C ASN A 240 8.01 -18.23 31.21
N ASN A 241 7.51 -18.18 29.97
CA ASN A 241 6.20 -17.61 29.60
C ASN A 241 6.02 -16.11 29.89
N THR A 242 7.09 -15.38 30.26
CA THR A 242 7.08 -13.93 30.38
C THR A 242 7.55 -13.31 29.07
N PRO A 243 6.77 -12.46 28.40
CA PRO A 243 7.20 -11.77 27.19
C PRO A 243 8.40 -10.86 27.48
N VAL A 244 9.45 -10.97 26.66
CA VAL A 244 10.66 -10.15 26.76
C VAL A 244 10.96 -9.35 25.49
N VAL A 245 10.41 -9.76 24.35
CA VAL A 245 10.47 -9.04 23.06
C VAL A 245 9.14 -9.19 22.34
N SER A 246 8.75 -8.19 21.55
CA SER A 246 7.64 -8.33 20.60
C SER A 246 7.89 -7.65 19.28
N ALA A 247 7.15 -8.04 18.26
CA ALA A 247 7.12 -7.31 17.00
C ALA A 247 5.86 -7.62 16.22
N THR A 248 5.59 -6.76 15.25
CA THR A 248 4.42 -6.89 14.38
C THR A 248 4.81 -6.84 12.91
N LYS A 249 4.45 -7.87 12.15
CA LYS A 249 4.45 -7.83 10.69
C LYS A 249 3.03 -7.58 10.23
N THR A 250 2.85 -6.57 9.39
CA THR A 250 1.55 -6.19 8.87
C THR A 250 1.57 -6.34 7.36
N ASP A 251 0.78 -7.27 6.85
CA ASP A 251 0.56 -7.45 5.42
C ASP A 251 -0.71 -6.65 5.05
N ILE A 252 -0.57 -5.66 4.18
CA ILE A 252 -1.61 -4.70 3.79
C ILE A 252 -1.99 -4.93 2.33
N TYR A 253 -3.29 -5.03 2.10
CA TYR A 253 -3.90 -5.26 0.80
C TYR A 253 -4.76 -4.06 0.41
N TYR A 254 -4.62 -3.61 -0.84
CA TYR A 254 -5.52 -2.63 -1.43
C TYR A 254 -6.76 -3.33 -1.96
N ALA A 255 -7.92 -2.75 -1.70
CA ALA A 255 -9.17 -3.20 -2.30
C ALA A 255 -10.01 -2.02 -2.75
N PHE A 256 -10.80 -2.24 -3.80
CA PHE A 256 -11.71 -1.26 -4.35
C PHE A 256 -13.10 -1.89 -4.52
N GLU A 257 -14.12 -1.06 -4.41
CA GLU A 257 -15.51 -1.48 -4.64
C GLU A 257 -16.28 -0.42 -5.43
N GLN A 258 -17.13 -0.89 -6.34
CA GLN A 258 -18.07 -0.07 -7.09
C GLN A 258 -19.34 -0.90 -7.34
N GLY A 259 -20.49 -0.40 -6.91
CA GLY A 259 -21.77 -1.03 -7.25
C GLY A 259 -21.91 -2.50 -6.80
N ALA A 260 -21.27 -2.87 -5.68
CA ALA A 260 -21.10 -4.22 -5.12
C ALA A 260 -20.03 -5.12 -5.77
N GLU A 261 -19.38 -4.69 -6.86
CA GLU A 261 -18.21 -5.38 -7.42
C GLU A 261 -16.97 -5.06 -6.57
N ILE A 262 -16.23 -6.09 -6.13
CA ILE A 262 -15.12 -5.95 -5.18
C ILE A 262 -13.86 -6.61 -5.73
N SER A 263 -12.84 -5.79 -5.99
CA SER A 263 -11.51 -6.27 -6.38
C SER A 263 -10.48 -6.00 -5.26
N MET A 264 -9.58 -6.95 -5.03
CA MET A 264 -8.54 -6.87 -3.98
C MET A 264 -7.21 -7.33 -4.55
N SER A 265 -6.13 -6.66 -4.14
CA SER A 265 -4.78 -6.99 -4.54
C SER A 265 -4.45 -8.46 -4.25
N SER A 266 -3.62 -9.04 -5.10
CA SER A 266 -3.22 -10.43 -4.95
C SER A 266 -2.28 -10.61 -3.75
N TYR A 267 -2.01 -11.86 -3.38
CA TYR A 267 -1.04 -12.17 -2.32
C TYR A 267 0.37 -11.62 -2.62
N SER A 268 0.82 -11.61 -3.87
CA SER A 268 2.17 -11.14 -4.23
C SER A 268 2.34 -9.63 -4.11
N ASP A 269 1.25 -8.88 -4.21
CA ASP A 269 1.29 -7.41 -4.34
C ASP A 269 1.00 -6.70 -3.01
N ARG A 270 0.96 -7.47 -1.92
CA ARG A 270 0.74 -6.93 -0.58
C ARG A 270 1.91 -6.08 -0.13
N ASP A 271 1.58 -5.01 0.56
CA ASP A 271 2.57 -4.18 1.24
C ASP A 271 2.91 -4.79 2.59
N ILE A 272 4.19 -4.89 2.91
CA ILE A 272 4.63 -5.48 4.16
C ILE A 272 5.29 -4.40 5.01
N ILE A 273 4.76 -4.20 6.21
CA ILE A 273 5.35 -3.32 7.22
C ILE A 273 5.84 -4.18 8.38
N TYR A 274 7.12 -4.02 8.71
CA TYR A 274 7.74 -4.63 9.88
C TYR A 274 7.92 -3.56 10.97
N ALA A 275 7.44 -3.82 12.17
CA ALA A 275 7.63 -2.94 13.32
C ALA A 275 8.13 -3.75 14.53
N PRO A 276 9.45 -3.75 14.79
CA PRO A 276 10.00 -4.34 16.02
C PRO A 276 9.67 -3.45 17.22
N HIS A 277 9.29 -4.08 18.33
CA HIS A 277 9.07 -3.42 19.62
C HIS A 277 9.97 -4.07 20.67
N GLU A 278 11.06 -3.38 21.00
CA GLU A 278 11.96 -3.79 22.07
C GLU A 278 11.35 -3.39 23.42
N TYR A 279 11.33 -4.32 24.38
CA TYR A 279 11.03 -3.96 25.76
C TYR A 279 12.34 -3.59 26.46
N ASP A 280 12.31 -2.52 27.26
CA ASP A 280 13.39 -2.13 28.17
C ASP A 280 13.54 -3.15 29.31
N TYR A 281 14.20 -4.28 29.05
CA TYR A 281 14.65 -5.18 30.10
C TYR A 281 16.18 -5.29 30.06
N ASN A 282 16.80 -5.14 31.23
CA ASN A 282 18.24 -5.33 31.42
C ASN A 282 18.65 -6.69 30.82
N THR A 283 19.61 -6.64 29.89
CA THR A 283 20.10 -7.75 29.07
C THR A 283 20.57 -8.93 29.91
N THR A 284 19.68 -9.88 30.17
CA THR A 284 20.05 -11.23 30.62
C THR A 284 20.34 -12.10 29.39
N GLU A 285 21.26 -13.06 29.48
CA GLU A 285 21.61 -13.97 28.37
C GLU A 285 20.38 -14.69 27.79
N LEU A 286 19.38 -14.99 28.62
CA LEU A 286 18.12 -15.61 28.18
C LEU A 286 17.21 -14.66 27.40
N ALA A 287 17.17 -13.38 27.75
CA ALA A 287 16.42 -12.37 27.00
C ALA A 287 17.07 -12.09 25.65
N GLN A 288 18.41 -12.00 25.63
CA GLN A 288 19.21 -11.92 24.40
C GLN A 288 18.95 -13.13 23.49
N SER A 289 18.99 -14.34 24.05
CA SER A 289 18.70 -15.57 23.32
C SER A 289 17.27 -15.60 22.73
N ALA A 290 16.25 -15.23 23.53
CA ALA A 290 14.88 -15.14 23.04
C ALA A 290 14.73 -14.11 21.91
N TYR A 291 15.49 -13.00 21.97
CA TYR A 291 15.56 -11.99 20.93
C TYR A 291 16.26 -12.51 19.66
N GLU A 292 17.38 -13.21 19.79
CA GLU A 292 18.10 -13.81 18.65
C GLU A 292 17.29 -14.91 17.96
N THR A 293 16.64 -15.79 18.73
CA THR A 293 15.70 -16.78 18.17
C THR A 293 14.54 -16.09 17.47
N TYR A 294 14.02 -15.01 18.04
CA TYR A 294 12.97 -14.21 17.43
C TYR A 294 13.44 -13.58 16.09
N LEU A 295 14.62 -12.96 16.05
CA LEU A 295 15.20 -12.37 14.84
C LEU A 295 15.34 -13.41 13.74
N ALA A 296 15.93 -14.58 14.04
CA ALA A 296 16.16 -15.65 13.06
C ALA A 296 14.88 -16.18 12.39
N ILE A 297 13.70 -16.01 13.01
CA ILE A 297 12.40 -16.45 12.46
C ILE A 297 11.72 -15.30 11.69
N TYR A 298 12.06 -14.06 11.99
CA TYR A 298 11.37 -12.86 11.47
C TYR A 298 12.13 -12.12 10.38
N GLY A 299 13.46 -12.31 10.29
CA GLY A 299 14.38 -11.71 9.32
C GLY A 299 15.81 -12.15 9.62
#